data_AF-A0A6P8IJZ9-F1
#
_entry.id   AF-A0A6P8IJZ9-F1
#
_cell.length_a   1.000
_cell.length_b   1.000
_cell.length_c   1.000
_cell.angle_alpha   90.00
_cell.angle_beta   90.00
_cell.angle_gamma   90.00
#
_symmetry.space_group_name_H-M   'P 1'
#
loop_
_entity.id
_entity.type
_entity.pdbx_description
1 polymer ?
#
loop_
_entity_poly.entity_id
_entity_poly.type
_entity_poly.pdbx_seq_one_letter_code
_entity_poly.pdbx_strand_id
1 'polypeptide(L)'
;MGRKKPTLAANKDAFTRINFLYQAASITLATNPRNTGLVRFYMNSLTSVAQKNVLRLDPSIKRTVCKKCHSLLVPGVTCKVRTKAKRECHVVVTCLCCKKVKRFLSREDYALWSEQNSQAAMKMQPVAQPSKQKLSLKEKQVTLPQEDEKQAKIKQTNEDSTQN
;
A
#
# COMPACT_ATOMS: atom_id res chain seq x y z
N MET A 1 -32.94 -8.61 26.07
CA MET A 1 -32.52 -7.44 25.25
C MET A 1 -31.45 -7.87 24.24
N GLY A 2 -31.84 -8.39 23.07
CA GLY A 2 -30.89 -8.80 22.03
C GLY A 2 -30.29 -7.57 21.33
N ARG A 3 -28.96 -7.39 21.38
CA ARG A 3 -28.31 -6.32 20.61
C ARG A 3 -28.41 -6.67 19.13
N LYS A 4 -29.08 -5.82 18.34
CA LYS A 4 -29.07 -5.92 16.87
C LYS A 4 -27.60 -5.93 16.42
N LYS A 5 -27.21 -6.91 15.61
CA LYS A 5 -25.86 -6.96 15.03
C LYS A 5 -25.67 -5.68 14.22
N PRO A 6 -24.59 -4.91 14.43
CA PRO A 6 -24.38 -3.69 13.67
C PRO A 6 -24.27 -4.05 12.19
N THR A 7 -25.17 -3.50 11.38
CA THR A 7 -25.12 -3.68 9.93
C THR A 7 -23.93 -2.93 9.37
N LEU A 8 -23.29 -3.49 8.33
CA LEU A 8 -22.12 -2.89 7.68
C LEU A 8 -22.38 -1.45 7.20
N ALA A 9 -23.65 -1.12 6.95
CA ALA A 9 -24.13 0.19 6.55
C ALA A 9 -23.84 1.30 7.58
N ALA A 10 -23.87 1.01 8.89
CA ALA A 10 -23.73 2.02 9.93
C ALA A 10 -22.35 2.71 9.94
N ASN A 11 -21.30 2.01 9.49
CA ASN A 11 -19.93 2.52 9.45
C ASN A 11 -19.38 2.66 8.04
N LYS A 12 -20.24 2.60 7.01
CA LYS A 12 -19.82 2.59 5.60
C LYS A 12 -18.99 3.83 5.25
N ASP A 13 -19.44 5.02 5.65
CA ASP A 13 -18.75 6.28 5.34
C ASP A 13 -17.37 6.37 6.00
N ALA A 14 -17.24 5.81 7.20
CA ALA A 14 -15.97 5.77 7.91
C ALA A 14 -14.96 4.87 7.20
N PHE A 15 -15.39 3.70 6.71
CA PHE A 15 -14.55 2.80 5.91
C PHE A 15 -14.16 3.43 4.57
N THR A 16 -15.10 4.08 3.87
CA THR A 16 -14.82 4.81 2.63
C THR A 16 -13.78 5.90 2.85
N ARG A 17 -13.91 6.69 3.93
CA ARG A 17 -12.97 7.75 4.28
C ARG A 17 -11.58 7.20 4.62
N ILE A 18 -11.51 6.13 5.41
CA ILE A 18 -10.24 5.47 5.76
C ILE A 18 -9.55 4.96 4.49
N ASN A 19 -10.29 4.34 3.58
CA ASN A 19 -9.78 3.84 2.32
C ASN A 19 -9.21 4.98 1.45
N PHE A 20 -9.96 6.07 1.31
CA PHE A 20 -9.52 7.25 0.58
C PHE A 20 -8.22 7.84 1.15
N LEU A 21 -8.15 8.05 2.47
CA LEU A 21 -6.95 8.59 3.13
C LEU A 21 -5.73 7.67 2.94
N TYR A 22 -5.94 6.35 2.95
CA TYR A 22 -4.87 5.39 2.74
C TYR A 22 -4.31 5.44 1.31
N GLN A 23 -5.20 5.50 0.32
CA GLN A 23 -4.82 5.60 -1.08
C GLN A 23 -4.15 6.95 -1.39
N ALA A 24 -4.70 8.05 -0.90
CA ALA A 24 -4.13 9.39 -1.07
C ALA A 24 -2.70 9.46 -0.52
N ALA A 25 -2.43 8.88 0.65
CA ALA A 25 -1.09 8.83 1.22
C ALA A 25 -0.13 7.97 0.40
N SER A 26 -0.60 6.85 -0.15
CA SER A 26 0.21 5.95 -0.97
C SER A 26 0.60 6.62 -2.29
N ILE A 27 -0.35 7.27 -2.96
CA ILE A 27 -0.11 8.02 -4.20
C ILE A 27 0.82 9.20 -3.94
N THR A 28 0.59 9.98 -2.89
CA THR A 28 1.45 11.13 -2.53
C THR A 28 2.90 10.69 -2.36
N LEU A 29 3.13 9.56 -1.70
CA LEU A 29 4.47 9.01 -1.50
C LEU A 29 5.09 8.49 -2.81
N ALA A 30 4.28 7.92 -3.70
CA ALA A 30 4.72 7.45 -5.01
C ALA A 30 5.08 8.60 -5.96
N THR A 31 4.28 9.67 -5.99
CA THR A 31 4.56 10.85 -6.82
C THR A 31 5.75 11.64 -6.31
N ASN A 32 5.84 11.86 -4.99
CA ASN A 32 6.87 12.71 -4.39
C ASN A 32 7.38 12.11 -3.06
N PRO A 33 8.45 11.30 -3.07
CA PRO A 33 8.93 10.61 -1.86
C PRO A 33 9.49 11.56 -0.80
N ARG A 34 9.88 12.79 -1.18
CA ARG A 34 10.35 13.83 -0.25
C ARG A 34 9.22 14.38 0.62
N ASN A 35 7.97 14.32 0.17
CA ASN A 35 6.83 14.90 0.86
C ASN A 35 6.28 13.98 1.97
N THR A 36 7.14 13.63 2.91
CA THR A 36 6.77 12.74 4.03
C THR A 36 5.85 13.42 5.04
N GLY A 37 5.79 14.76 5.06
CA GLY A 37 4.91 15.54 5.94
C GLY A 37 3.43 15.31 5.63
N LEU A 38 3.02 15.45 4.36
CA LEU A 38 1.63 15.22 3.94
C LEU A 38 1.19 13.77 4.14
N VAL A 39 2.06 12.81 3.82
CA VAL A 39 1.79 11.37 4.04
C VAL A 39 1.48 11.10 5.52
N ARG A 40 2.26 11.69 6.44
CA ARG A 40 2.04 11.54 7.89
C ARG A 40 0.73 12.19 8.33
N PHE A 41 0.38 13.33 7.76
CA PHE A 41 -0.89 13.99 8.03
C PHE A 41 -2.10 13.12 7.65
N TYR A 42 -2.09 12.52 6.45
CA TYR A 42 -3.15 11.61 6.02
C TYR A 42 -3.26 10.36 6.90
N MET A 43 -2.13 9.75 7.24
CA MET A 43 -2.10 8.57 8.11
C MET A 43 -2.49 8.86 9.56
N ASN A 44 -2.13 10.04 10.08
CA ASN A 44 -2.59 10.50 11.39
C ASN A 44 -4.12 10.69 11.38
N SER A 45 -4.63 11.39 10.37
CA SER A 45 -6.07 11.59 10.18
C SER A 45 -6.83 10.26 10.07
N LEU A 46 -6.29 9.30 9.32
CA LEU A 46 -6.83 7.93 9.22
C LEU A 46 -6.91 7.26 10.59
N THR A 47 -5.84 7.34 11.37
CA THR A 47 -5.79 6.75 12.72
C THR A 47 -6.80 7.40 13.65
N SER A 48 -6.94 8.73 13.62
CA SER A 48 -7.92 9.46 14.41
C SER A 48 -9.36 9.11 14.04
N VAL A 49 -9.68 8.97 12.74
CA VAL A 49 -11.01 8.55 12.28
C VAL A 49 -11.30 7.11 12.76
N ALA A 50 -10.33 6.20 12.63
CA ALA A 50 -10.50 4.84 13.11
C ALA A 50 -10.73 4.75 14.63
N GLN A 51 -10.00 5.56 15.41
CA GLN A 51 -10.15 5.61 16.87
C GLN A 51 -11.49 6.20 17.30
N LYS A 52 -11.89 7.34 16.70
CA LYS A 52 -13.17 7.99 17.01
C LYS A 52 -14.37 7.09 16.73
N ASN A 53 -14.31 6.31 15.66
CA ASN A 53 -15.37 5.40 15.25
C ASN A 53 -15.20 3.99 15.84
N VAL A 54 -14.22 3.77 16.72
CA VAL A 54 -13.93 2.48 17.37
C VAL A 54 -13.79 1.33 16.36
N LEU A 55 -13.16 1.63 15.22
CA LEU A 55 -13.00 0.68 14.12
C LEU A 55 -11.74 -0.16 14.27
N ARG A 56 -11.89 -1.47 14.04
CA ARG A 56 -10.75 -2.39 13.97
C ARG A 56 -10.20 -2.39 12.54
N LEU A 57 -9.06 -1.71 12.34
CA LEU A 57 -8.33 -1.82 11.07
C LEU A 57 -7.75 -3.21 10.87
N ASP A 58 -7.69 -3.64 9.60
CA ASP A 58 -7.07 -4.89 9.19
C ASP A 58 -5.57 -4.92 9.54
N PRO A 59 -5.00 -6.07 9.96
CA PRO A 59 -3.58 -6.20 10.24
C PRO A 59 -2.67 -5.78 9.08
N SER A 60 -3.09 -5.94 7.82
CA SER A 60 -2.31 -5.54 6.64
C SER A 60 -2.06 -4.03 6.63
N ILE A 61 -3.10 -3.23 6.87
CA ILE A 61 -3.00 -1.77 6.99
C ILE A 61 -2.22 -1.40 8.26
N LYS A 62 -2.49 -2.06 9.39
CA LYS A 62 -1.75 -1.80 10.63
C LYS A 62 -0.27 -2.12 10.51
N ARG A 63 0.14 -3.06 9.66
CA ARG A 63 1.55 -3.41 9.39
C ARG A 63 2.27 -2.31 8.62
N THR A 64 1.61 -1.64 7.68
CA THR A 64 2.18 -0.55 6.88
C THR A 64 2.25 0.79 7.61
N VAL A 65 1.57 1.00 8.73
CA VAL A 65 1.63 2.28 9.47
C VAL A 65 2.58 2.23 10.67
N CYS A 66 3.36 3.31 10.88
CA CYS A 66 4.20 3.47 12.07
C CYS A 66 3.39 3.95 13.29
N LYS A 67 3.53 3.27 14.43
CA LYS A 67 2.77 3.60 15.65
C LYS A 67 3.15 4.93 16.32
N LYS A 68 4.35 5.46 16.08
CA LYS A 68 4.86 6.67 16.75
C LYS A 68 4.64 7.92 15.91
N CYS A 69 5.08 7.89 14.65
CA CYS A 69 5.09 9.06 13.78
C CYS A 69 4.00 9.05 12.69
N HIS A 70 3.19 7.99 12.63
CA HIS A 70 2.19 7.76 11.59
C HIS A 70 2.75 7.79 10.15
N SER A 71 4.05 7.57 9.94
CA SER A 71 4.57 7.44 8.57
C SER A 71 4.08 6.13 7.92
N LEU A 72 3.75 6.18 6.63
CA LEU A 72 3.55 4.99 5.82
C LEU A 72 4.90 4.29 5.62
N LEU A 73 4.97 3.01 5.94
CA LEU A 73 6.17 2.16 5.90
C LEU A 73 6.21 1.42 4.57
N VAL A 74 6.92 2.00 3.60
CA VAL A 74 7.20 1.37 2.31
C VAL A 74 8.66 0.91 2.33
N PRO A 75 8.92 -0.40 2.13
CA PRO A 75 10.27 -0.94 2.08
C PRO A 75 11.13 -0.19 1.06
N GLY A 76 12.34 0.18 1.44
CA GLY A 76 13.29 0.88 0.56
C GLY A 76 13.13 2.40 0.52
N VAL A 77 11.95 2.94 0.83
CA VAL A 77 11.69 4.40 0.81
C VAL A 77 11.69 4.98 2.23
N THR A 78 10.77 4.51 3.07
CA THR A 78 10.54 5.08 4.42
C THR A 78 10.86 4.12 5.54
N CYS A 79 11.05 2.83 5.22
CA CYS A 79 11.40 1.80 6.19
C CYS A 79 12.48 0.86 5.67
N LYS A 80 13.26 0.33 6.62
CA LYS A 80 14.27 -0.70 6.39
C LYS A 80 13.71 -2.03 6.87
N VAL A 81 13.62 -2.99 5.96
CA VAL A 81 13.17 -4.36 6.26
C VAL A 81 14.37 -5.29 6.29
N ARG A 82 14.47 -6.12 7.33
CA ARG A 82 15.52 -7.14 7.47
C ARG A 82 14.91 -8.42 8.01
N THR A 83 15.27 -9.55 7.42
CA THR A 83 14.94 -10.87 7.96
C THR A 83 16.06 -11.30 8.90
N LYS A 84 15.71 -11.81 10.07
CA LYS A 84 16.67 -12.35 11.06
C LYS A 84 16.21 -13.72 11.53
N ALA A 85 17.15 -14.64 11.70
CA ALA A 85 16.89 -16.02 12.10
C ALA A 85 17.76 -16.42 13.32
N LYS A 86 17.72 -15.64 14.41
CA LYS A 86 18.56 -15.92 15.61
C LYS A 86 17.94 -16.97 16.54
N ARG A 87 16.68 -16.81 16.93
CA ARG A 87 15.92 -17.76 17.76
C ARG A 87 14.76 -18.33 16.95
N GLU A 88 14.00 -17.43 16.32
CA GLU A 88 12.97 -17.74 15.34
C GLU A 88 13.15 -16.83 14.12
N CYS A 89 12.75 -17.30 12.94
CA CYS A 89 12.71 -16.51 11.71
C CYS A 89 11.68 -15.39 11.85
N HIS A 90 12.14 -14.14 11.82
CA HIS A 90 11.28 -12.97 11.94
C HIS A 90 11.74 -11.83 11.03
N VAL A 91 10.76 -11.06 10.55
CA VAL A 91 10.94 -9.85 9.77
C VAL A 91 10.93 -8.64 10.70
N VAL A 92 11.99 -7.84 10.62
CA VAL A 92 12.17 -6.61 11.37
C VAL A 92 11.98 -5.42 10.44
N VAL A 93 10.94 -4.63 10.68
CA VAL A 93 10.64 -3.39 9.95
C VAL A 93 11.02 -2.20 10.82
N THR A 94 11.99 -1.41 10.39
CA THR A 94 12.48 -0.22 11.12
C THR A 94 12.08 1.03 10.36
N CYS A 95 11.37 1.94 11.02
CA CYS A 95 11.04 3.25 10.45
C CYS A 95 12.31 4.11 10.34
N LEU A 96 12.56 4.72 9.18
CA LEU A 96 13.72 5.60 8.98
C LEU A 96 13.53 6.97 9.65
N CYS A 97 12.28 7.44 9.79
CA CYS A 97 11.99 8.75 10.38
C CYS A 97 12.14 8.79 11.90
N CYS A 98 11.57 7.80 12.62
CA CYS A 98 11.53 7.80 14.10
C CYS A 98 12.25 6.62 14.75
N LYS A 99 12.87 5.73 13.96
CA LYS A 99 13.61 4.54 14.41
C LYS A 99 12.79 3.51 15.19
N LYS A 100 11.46 3.64 15.26
CA LYS A 100 10.59 2.62 15.87
C LYS A 100 10.65 1.33 15.05
N VAL A 101 10.80 0.22 15.76
CA VAL A 101 10.93 -1.12 15.19
C VAL A 101 9.64 -1.90 15.37
N LYS A 102 9.20 -2.61 14.33
CA LYS A 102 8.13 -3.60 14.35
C LYS A 102 8.73 -4.96 13.99
N ARG A 103 8.27 -6.02 14.64
CA ARG A 103 8.74 -7.39 14.40
C ARG A 103 7.54 -8.27 14.08
N PHE A 104 7.68 -9.10 13.07
CA PHE A 104 6.67 -10.04 12.62
C PHE A 104 7.31 -11.42 12.47
N LEU A 105 6.66 -12.46 12.98
CA LEU A 105 7.12 -13.84 12.78
C LEU A 105 6.98 -14.22 11.30
N SER A 106 7.94 -15.00 10.81
CA SER A 106 8.03 -15.48 9.43
C SER A 106 8.29 -16.99 9.41
N ARG A 107 7.47 -17.73 10.17
CA ARG A 107 7.41 -19.20 10.10
C ARG A 107 6.30 -19.60 9.13
N GLU A 108 6.46 -20.75 8.48
CA GLU A 108 5.48 -21.28 7.51
C GLU A 108 4.10 -21.46 8.16
N ASP A 109 4.05 -21.98 9.40
CA ASP A 109 2.80 -22.26 10.11
C ASP A 109 2.12 -21.04 10.75
N TYR A 110 2.62 -19.81 10.54
CA TYR A 110 2.06 -18.61 11.16
C TYR A 110 1.03 -17.92 10.28
N ALA A 111 -0.23 -18.04 10.66
CA ALA A 111 -1.32 -17.24 10.10
C ALA A 111 -1.87 -16.27 11.15
N LEU A 112 -2.28 -15.07 10.71
CA LEU A 112 -3.10 -14.20 11.53
C LEU A 112 -4.53 -14.76 11.67
N TRP A 113 -5.22 -14.46 12.77
CA TRP A 113 -6.63 -14.85 12.95
C TRP A 113 -7.53 -14.39 11.78
N SER A 114 -7.29 -13.18 11.25
CA SER A 114 -8.01 -12.65 10.08
C SER A 114 -7.71 -13.42 8.79
N GLU A 115 -6.50 -13.95 8.65
CA GLU A 115 -6.06 -14.73 7.48
C GLU A 115 -6.54 -16.20 7.61
N GLN A 116 -6.60 -16.75 8.82
CA GLN A 116 -7.08 -18.11 9.06
C GLN A 116 -8.55 -18.29 8.64
N ASN A 117 -9.39 -17.28 8.91
CA ASN A 117 -10.80 -17.30 8.50
C ASN A 117 -11.00 -17.18 6.98
N SER A 118 -10.11 -16.47 6.27
CA SER A 118 -10.16 -16.36 4.81
C SER A 118 -9.58 -17.59 4.11
N GLN A 119 -8.54 -18.21 4.68
CA GLN A 119 -8.02 -19.50 4.20
C GLN A 119 -9.05 -20.63 4.34
N ALA A 120 -9.85 -20.63 5.42
CA ALA A 120 -10.97 -21.58 5.56
C ALA A 120 -12.01 -21.40 4.44
N ALA A 121 -12.29 -20.16 4.01
CA ALA A 121 -13.19 -19.88 2.89
C ALA A 121 -12.59 -20.27 1.53
N MET A 122 -11.28 -20.09 1.32
CA MET A 122 -10.58 -20.51 0.08
C MET A 122 -10.48 -22.04 -0.03
N LYS A 123 -10.33 -22.75 1.08
CA LYS A 123 -10.32 -24.23 1.10
C LYS A 123 -11.66 -24.87 0.73
N MET A 124 -12.75 -24.10 0.64
CA MET A 124 -14.08 -24.59 0.20
C MET A 124 -14.37 -24.34 -1.29
N GLN A 125 -13.44 -23.75 -2.04
CA GLN A 125 -13.56 -23.70 -3.49
C GLN A 125 -12.76 -24.88 -4.08
N PRO A 126 -13.38 -25.76 -4.88
CA PRO A 126 -12.61 -26.70 -5.66
C PRO A 126 -11.72 -25.89 -6.59
N VAL A 127 -10.40 -26.00 -6.41
CA VAL A 127 -9.43 -25.52 -7.38
C VAL A 127 -9.69 -26.29 -8.67
N ALA A 128 -10.46 -25.69 -9.59
CA ALA A 128 -10.54 -26.16 -10.95
C ALA A 128 -9.12 -26.08 -11.53
N GLN A 129 -8.52 -27.24 -11.72
CA GLN A 129 -7.17 -27.38 -12.27
C GLN A 129 -7.14 -26.70 -13.65
N PRO A 130 -6.21 -25.78 -13.94
CA PRO A 130 -6.03 -25.29 -15.30
C PRO A 130 -5.47 -26.44 -16.14
N SER A 131 -6.26 -26.89 -17.11
CA SER A 131 -5.89 -27.89 -18.10
C SER A 131 -4.66 -27.41 -18.88
N LYS A 132 -3.65 -28.28 -19.00
CA LYS A 132 -2.48 -28.07 -19.83
C LYS A 132 -2.92 -27.93 -21.29
N GLN A 133 -2.93 -26.73 -21.84
CA GLN A 133 -2.93 -26.52 -23.30
C GLN A 133 -1.67 -25.76 -23.71
N LYS A 134 -1.03 -26.33 -24.73
CA LYS A 134 0.35 -26.11 -25.17
C LYS A 134 0.65 -24.66 -25.57
N LEU A 135 1.90 -24.27 -25.33
CA LEU A 135 2.58 -23.12 -25.94
C LEU A 135 2.29 -23.03 -27.44
N SER A 136 1.86 -21.84 -27.90
CA SER A 136 2.31 -21.31 -29.18
C SER A 136 2.73 -19.86 -28.96
N LEU A 137 4.00 -19.59 -29.23
CA LEU A 137 4.58 -18.25 -29.18
C LEU A 137 3.93 -17.41 -30.28
N LYS A 138 3.31 -16.30 -29.87
CA LYS A 138 3.12 -15.15 -30.76
C LYS A 138 3.37 -13.90 -29.96
N GLU A 139 4.58 -13.38 -30.10
CA GLU A 139 4.99 -12.10 -29.58
C GLU A 139 4.01 -11.03 -30.09
N LYS A 140 3.30 -10.39 -29.15
CA LYS A 140 2.70 -9.08 -29.38
C LYS A 140 3.40 -8.12 -28.42
N GLN A 141 4.23 -7.27 -29.00
CA GLN A 141 4.83 -6.12 -28.33
C GLN A 141 3.73 -5.25 -27.74
N VAL A 142 3.77 -5.03 -26.43
CA VAL A 142 2.98 -4.00 -25.75
C VAL A 142 3.89 -2.78 -25.60
N THR A 143 3.68 -1.78 -26.43
CA THR A 143 4.33 -0.47 -26.33
C THR A 143 3.76 0.29 -25.12
N LEU A 144 4.64 0.69 -24.21
CA LEU A 144 4.38 1.64 -23.13
C LEU A 144 3.99 3.01 -23.73
N PRO A 145 2.95 3.70 -23.23
CA PRO A 145 2.66 5.08 -23.63
C PRO A 145 3.77 6.00 -23.12
N GLN A 146 4.56 6.57 -24.05
CA GLN A 146 5.53 7.62 -23.76
C GLN A 146 4.84 8.97 -23.75
N GLU A 147 5.08 9.75 -22.70
CA GLU A 147 4.67 11.13 -22.55
C GLU A 147 5.40 11.98 -23.61
N ASP A 148 4.64 12.58 -24.52
CA ASP A 148 5.20 13.34 -25.65
C ASP A 148 5.91 14.62 -25.18
N GLU A 149 7.22 14.62 -25.39
CA GLU A 149 8.11 15.79 -25.45
C GLU A 149 7.67 16.76 -26.56
N LYS A 150 6.70 17.65 -26.26
CA LYS A 150 6.32 18.77 -27.15
C LYS A 150 6.65 20.16 -26.59
N GLN A 151 7.77 20.30 -25.89
CA GLN A 151 8.28 21.62 -25.47
C GLN A 151 9.68 21.99 -26.01
N ALA A 152 10.29 21.17 -26.87
CA ALA A 152 11.62 21.47 -27.42
C ALA A 152 11.64 22.04 -28.86
N LYS A 153 10.49 22.43 -29.44
CA LYS A 153 10.43 22.99 -30.82
C LYS A 153 9.96 24.44 -30.95
N ILE A 154 9.86 25.19 -29.85
CA ILE A 154 9.56 26.64 -29.83
C ILE A 154 10.82 27.47 -29.47
N LYS A 155 12.02 26.95 -29.79
CA LYS A 155 13.30 27.66 -29.57
C LYS A 155 14.18 27.77 -30.81
N GLN A 156 13.67 27.45 -32.01
CA GLN A 156 14.44 27.54 -33.27
C GLN A 156 13.81 28.46 -34.32
N THR A 157 12.84 29.31 -33.94
CA THR A 157 12.24 30.29 -34.87
C THR A 157 12.34 31.75 -34.38
N ASN A 158 13.11 32.02 -33.32
CA ASN A 158 13.29 33.37 -32.76
C ASN A 158 14.78 33.77 -32.65
N GLU A 159 15.63 33.35 -33.59
CA GLU A 159 17.01 33.88 -33.71
C GLU A 159 17.33 34.46 -35.11
N ASP A 160 16.42 34.39 -36.09
CA ASP A 160 16.59 34.96 -37.44
C ASP A 160 15.76 36.25 -37.69
N SER A 161 15.63 37.12 -36.68
CA SER A 161 15.00 38.45 -36.84
C SER A 161 15.78 39.55 -36.10
N THR A 162 17.11 39.53 -36.21
CA THR A 162 18.00 40.64 -35.83
C THR A 162 19.09 40.85 -36.88
N GLN A 163 18.70 41.02 -38.14
CA GLN A 163 19.52 41.68 -39.19
C GLN A 163 18.59 42.44 -40.15
N ASN A 164 18.14 43.61 -39.70
CA ASN A 164 18.06 44.87 -40.47
C ASN A 164 17.65 46.00 -39.52
#